data_AF-A0A3S3PG19-F1
#
_entry.id   AF-A0A3S3PG19-F1
#
_cell.length_a   1.000
_cell.length_b   1.000
_cell.length_c   1.000
_cell.angle_alpha   90.00
_cell.angle_beta   90.00
_cell.angle_gamma   90.00
#
_symmetry.space_group_name_H-M   'P 1'
#
loop_
_entity.id
_entity.type
_entity.pdbx_description
1 polymer ?
#
loop_
_entity_poly.entity_id
_entity_poly.type
_entity_poly.pdbx_seq_one_letter_code
_entity_poly.pdbx_strand_id
1 'polypeptide(L)'
;GSADSNYSQPSSDLSLDEEREALRRETERQALAQLEKARTKPVAFAVRTNIAYDGSVDDDSPVHGYAVSFGVKDFLHIKEKYNNDWWIGRLVKEGCEVGFIPSPVKLENLRLQQTQASRTKLYASKTGSGTNLGGLVNNVLNNSQSNSRGSTPPTPDQNGENICDDSDNTTRLPKTAVSTPPAKEKRKPFFKKSENIPPYDVVPSMRPVVLVGPSLKGYEVTDMMQKALFDFLKHRFEGRIIITHVTADISLAKRSLLNNPNKRALMDRSNSRSSCLGSL
;
A
#
# COMPACT_ATOMS: atom_id res chain seq x y z
N GLY A 1 -37.16 7.83 65.35
CA GLY A 1 -36.37 7.41 64.17
C GLY A 1 -36.96 8.02 62.92
N SER A 2 -36.25 8.09 61.80
CA SER A 2 -34.90 7.52 61.59
C SER A 2 -34.10 8.24 60.50
N ALA A 3 -32.79 8.33 60.75
CA ALA A 3 -31.67 8.24 59.81
C ALA A 3 -31.66 9.12 58.55
N ASP A 4 -30.71 10.06 58.53
CA ASP A 4 -30.25 10.77 57.34
C ASP A 4 -29.66 9.81 56.29
N SER A 5 -30.18 9.86 55.07
CA SER A 5 -29.68 9.06 53.94
C SER A 5 -28.43 9.70 53.32
N ASN A 6 -27.27 9.50 53.94
CA ASN A 6 -25.98 10.01 53.47
C ASN A 6 -25.54 9.30 52.17
N TYR A 7 -25.93 9.83 51.02
CA TYR A 7 -25.66 9.23 49.70
C TYR A 7 -24.26 9.62 49.17
N SER A 8 -23.22 9.14 49.84
CA SER A 8 -21.84 9.25 49.38
C SER A 8 -21.59 8.38 48.14
N GLN A 9 -21.69 8.95 46.94
CA GLN A 9 -21.24 8.26 45.72
C GLN A 9 -19.71 8.09 45.70
N PRO A 10 -19.19 7.00 45.10
CA PRO A 10 -17.76 6.70 45.09
C PRO A 10 -17.01 7.61 44.10
N SER A 11 -16.36 8.65 44.62
CA SER A 11 -15.51 9.57 43.83
C SER A 11 -14.15 8.98 43.43
N SER A 12 -14.07 7.65 43.24
CA SER A 12 -12.83 6.88 43.03
C SER A 12 -12.74 6.21 41.65
N ASP A 13 -13.84 6.20 40.88
CA ASP A 13 -13.87 5.59 39.54
C ASP A 13 -13.20 6.53 38.52
N LEU A 14 -13.54 7.82 38.58
CA LEU A 14 -12.97 8.87 37.71
C LEU A 14 -11.45 9.01 37.86
N SER A 15 -10.88 8.80 39.05
CA SER A 15 -9.44 8.93 39.27
C SER A 15 -8.61 7.87 38.54
N LEU A 16 -9.17 6.69 38.26
CA LEU A 16 -8.46 5.63 37.54
C LEU A 16 -8.39 5.91 36.04
N ASP A 17 -9.46 6.47 35.45
CA ASP A 17 -9.41 6.93 34.07
C ASP A 17 -8.58 8.22 33.92
N GLU A 18 -8.60 9.14 34.90
CA GLU A 18 -7.72 10.32 34.91
C GLU A 18 -6.23 9.93 35.03
N GLU A 19 -5.88 8.98 35.91
CA GLU A 19 -4.52 8.43 36.01
C GLU A 19 -4.09 7.72 34.71
N ARG A 20 -4.99 6.97 34.08
CA ARG A 20 -4.75 6.29 32.81
C ARG A 20 -4.57 7.27 31.64
N GLU A 21 -5.34 8.36 31.61
CA GLU A 21 -5.12 9.46 30.66
C GLU A 21 -3.81 10.19 30.93
N ALA A 22 -3.47 10.46 32.19
CA ALA A 22 -2.21 11.10 32.58
C ALA A 22 -1.01 10.25 32.14
N LEU A 23 -1.07 8.92 32.33
CA LEU A 23 -0.06 7.98 31.84
C LEU A 23 0.06 8.01 30.31
N ARG A 24 -1.07 8.00 29.58
CA ARG A 24 -1.06 8.12 28.11
C ARG A 24 -0.39 9.43 27.66
N ARG A 25 -0.81 10.55 28.24
CA ARG A 25 -0.32 11.91 27.97
C ARG A 25 1.18 12.04 28.28
N GLU A 26 1.66 11.38 29.33
CA GLU A 26 3.09 11.29 29.66
C GLU A 26 3.87 10.42 28.67
N THR A 27 3.34 9.28 28.23
CA THR A 27 4.01 8.46 27.19
C THR A 27 4.10 9.19 25.85
N GLU A 28 3.07 9.96 25.47
CA GLU A 28 3.07 10.81 24.27
C GLU A 28 4.10 11.96 24.40
N ARG A 29 4.20 12.58 25.58
CA ARG A 29 5.22 13.60 25.88
C ARG A 29 6.65 13.02 25.80
N GLN A 30 6.86 11.80 26.26
CA GLN A 30 8.16 11.11 26.16
C GLN A 30 8.49 10.76 24.70
N ALA A 31 7.51 10.30 23.92
CA ALA A 31 7.65 10.04 22.49
C ALA A 31 8.01 11.30 21.69
N LEU A 32 7.34 12.43 21.97
CA LEU A 32 7.68 13.76 21.45
C LEU A 32 9.12 14.19 21.80
N ALA A 33 9.52 14.03 23.07
CA ALA A 33 10.86 14.39 23.52
C ALA A 33 11.96 13.53 22.84
N GLN A 34 11.68 12.25 22.56
CA GLN A 34 12.58 11.42 21.78
C GLN A 34 12.61 11.82 20.29
N LEU A 35 11.46 12.20 19.71
CA LEU A 35 11.35 12.66 18.33
C LEU A 35 12.19 13.92 18.08
N GLU A 36 12.07 14.92 18.96
CA GLU A 36 12.87 16.15 18.90
C GLU A 36 14.36 15.83 19.03
N LYS A 37 14.74 14.99 20.01
CA LYS A 37 16.12 14.50 20.19
C LYS A 37 16.65 13.73 18.97
N ALA A 38 15.78 13.21 18.09
CA ALA A 38 16.19 12.52 16.87
C ALA A 38 16.40 13.44 15.66
N ARG A 39 15.92 14.69 15.68
CA ARG A 39 16.15 15.66 14.59
C ARG A 39 17.64 15.88 14.34
N THR A 40 18.43 16.04 15.41
CA THR A 40 19.88 16.27 15.39
C THR A 40 20.74 15.01 15.23
N LYS A 41 20.18 13.80 15.42
CA LYS A 41 20.94 12.53 15.25
C LYS A 41 21.41 12.35 13.80
N PRO A 42 22.53 11.64 13.54
CA PRO A 42 22.90 11.22 12.19
C PRO A 42 21.83 10.28 11.59
N VAL A 43 21.85 10.10 10.26
CA VAL A 43 21.04 9.07 9.59
C VAL A 43 21.74 7.73 9.78
N ALA A 44 21.10 6.78 10.48
CA ALA A 44 21.65 5.46 10.75
C ALA A 44 21.64 4.59 9.47
N PHE A 45 20.53 4.61 8.73
CA PHE A 45 20.40 3.98 7.41
C PHE A 45 19.27 4.63 6.61
N ALA A 46 19.19 4.32 5.32
CA ALA A 46 18.09 4.74 4.46
C ALA A 46 17.39 3.55 3.80
N VAL A 47 16.12 3.74 3.48
CA VAL A 47 15.32 2.76 2.75
C VAL A 47 14.58 3.38 1.57
N ARG A 48 14.33 2.57 0.55
CA ARG A 48 13.34 2.85 -0.50
C ARG A 48 12.07 2.06 -0.20
N THR A 49 10.92 2.70 -0.32
CA THR A 49 9.61 2.06 -0.10
C THR A 49 9.19 1.20 -1.30
N ASN A 50 8.55 0.06 -1.03
CA ASN A 50 7.93 -0.80 -2.05
C ASN A 50 6.39 -0.89 -1.88
N ILE A 51 5.84 -0.28 -0.84
CA ILE A 51 4.41 -0.01 -0.64
C ILE A 51 4.21 1.46 -0.30
N ALA A 52 2.96 1.95 -0.41
CA ALA A 52 2.56 3.24 0.13
C ALA A 52 1.99 3.05 1.53
N TYR A 53 2.05 4.10 2.34
CA TYR A 53 1.49 4.16 3.69
C TYR A 53 0.97 5.57 3.94
N ASP A 54 -0.20 5.67 4.57
CA ASP A 54 -0.80 6.93 4.96
C ASP A 54 -0.96 6.98 6.48
N GLY A 55 -0.17 7.85 7.12
CA GLY A 55 -0.21 8.08 8.56
C GLY A 55 -1.39 8.92 9.02
N SER A 56 -2.19 9.50 8.11
CA SER A 56 -3.40 10.24 8.47
C SER A 56 -4.60 9.35 8.82
N VAL A 57 -4.46 8.02 8.66
CA VAL A 57 -5.49 7.01 8.95
C VAL A 57 -5.00 5.91 9.91
N ASP A 58 -3.89 6.13 10.63
CA ASP A 58 -3.29 5.19 11.60
C ASP A 58 -3.17 5.85 12.99
N ASP A 59 -4.27 5.78 13.75
CA ASP A 59 -4.42 6.33 15.12
C ASP A 59 -3.58 5.58 16.18
N ASP A 60 -2.81 4.56 15.79
CA ASP A 60 -1.92 3.76 16.64
C ASP A 60 -0.45 4.23 16.51
N SER A 61 -0.25 5.50 16.15
CA SER A 61 1.05 6.17 16.17
C SER A 61 1.41 6.67 17.59
N PRO A 62 2.70 6.70 17.99
CA PRO A 62 3.09 7.05 19.36
C PRO A 62 2.80 8.51 19.77
N VAL A 63 2.57 9.38 18.79
CA VAL A 63 2.13 10.76 18.94
C VAL A 63 1.21 11.08 17.76
N HIS A 64 0.00 11.55 18.02
CA HIS A 64 -0.99 11.79 16.98
C HIS A 64 -0.56 12.85 15.97
N GLY A 65 -0.72 12.57 14.67
CA GLY A 65 -0.35 13.48 13.58
C GLY A 65 1.16 13.53 13.23
N TYR A 66 2.03 12.83 13.96
CA TYR A 66 3.47 12.75 13.66
C TYR A 66 3.88 11.51 12.84
N ALA A 67 2.91 10.73 12.33
CA ALA A 67 3.17 9.61 11.43
C ALA A 67 3.54 10.09 10.02
N VAL A 68 4.62 9.55 9.45
CA VAL A 68 5.14 9.94 8.13
C VAL A 68 4.42 9.17 7.02
N SER A 69 3.49 9.80 6.32
CA SER A 69 2.91 9.28 5.08
C SER A 69 3.96 9.25 3.95
N PHE A 70 3.93 8.19 3.11
CA PHE A 70 4.83 8.03 1.96
C PHE A 70 4.19 7.22 0.82
N GLY A 71 4.59 7.52 -0.41
CA GLY A 71 4.22 6.77 -1.61
C GLY A 71 5.12 5.55 -1.87
N VAL A 72 4.89 4.88 -3.01
CA VAL A 72 5.72 3.76 -3.48
C VAL A 72 6.97 4.29 -4.19
N LYS A 73 8.15 3.74 -3.89
CA LYS A 73 9.49 4.16 -4.37
C LYS A 73 10.01 5.47 -3.78
N ASP A 74 9.35 5.99 -2.75
CA ASP A 74 9.88 7.09 -1.93
C ASP A 74 11.12 6.65 -1.15
N PHE A 75 11.88 7.63 -0.66
CA PHE A 75 13.10 7.42 0.11
C PHE A 75 12.93 7.94 1.52
N LEU A 76 13.28 7.13 2.52
CA LEU A 76 13.20 7.48 3.93
C LEU A 76 14.60 7.44 4.56
N HIS A 77 14.92 8.44 5.37
CA HIS A 77 16.12 8.48 6.23
C HIS A 77 15.72 8.06 7.64
N ILE A 78 16.24 6.93 8.12
CA ILE A 78 15.97 6.42 9.46
C ILE A 78 17.05 6.93 10.41
N LYS A 79 16.63 7.56 11.52
CA LYS A 79 17.49 8.07 12.59
C LYS A 79 17.73 6.98 13.64
N GLU A 80 16.67 6.32 14.09
CA GLU A 80 16.72 5.23 15.07
C GLU A 80 15.44 4.36 15.07
N LYS A 81 15.49 3.25 15.81
CA LYS A 81 14.31 2.45 16.17
C LYS A 81 13.68 3.06 17.43
N TYR A 82 12.37 3.31 17.44
CA TYR A 82 11.64 3.73 18.65
C TYR A 82 11.19 2.52 19.45
N ASN A 83 10.37 1.65 18.84
CA ASN A 83 9.95 0.37 19.39
C ASN A 83 9.90 -0.70 18.29
N ASN A 84 9.21 -1.83 18.49
CA ASN A 84 9.14 -2.89 17.48
C ASN A 84 8.31 -2.51 16.24
N ASP A 85 7.32 -1.65 16.42
CA ASP A 85 6.33 -1.28 15.41
C ASP A 85 6.62 0.08 14.75
N TRP A 86 7.49 0.90 15.37
CA TRP A 86 7.82 2.24 14.91
C TRP A 86 9.32 2.53 14.92
N TRP A 87 9.78 3.18 13.86
CA TRP A 87 11.07 3.82 13.71
C TRP A 87 10.89 5.34 13.76
N ILE A 88 11.97 6.08 14.02
CA ILE A 88 12.00 7.54 13.89
C ILE A 88 12.87 7.90 12.69
N GLY A 89 12.36 8.76 11.81
CA GLY A 89 13.04 9.16 10.59
C GLY A 89 12.26 10.22 9.80
N ARG A 90 12.66 10.47 8.55
CA ARG A 90 12.00 11.46 7.68
C ARG A 90 11.89 11.02 6.24
N LEU A 91 10.88 11.54 5.54
CA LEU A 91 10.81 11.51 4.08
C LEU A 91 11.94 12.36 3.48
N VAL A 92 12.64 11.84 2.48
CA VAL A 92 13.76 12.54 1.81
C VAL A 92 13.21 13.51 0.76
N LYS A 93 12.60 14.59 1.26
CA LYS A 93 12.00 15.69 0.52
C LYS A 93 12.25 17.01 1.27
N GLU A 94 12.20 18.15 0.59
CA GLU A 94 12.28 19.47 1.23
C GLU A 94 11.01 19.74 2.06
N GLY A 95 11.15 20.49 3.17
CA GLY A 95 10.05 20.78 4.10
C GLY A 95 9.58 19.61 4.98
N CYS A 96 9.96 18.36 4.69
CA CYS A 96 9.56 17.20 5.50
C CYS A 96 10.39 17.05 6.78
N GLU A 97 9.74 17.16 7.92
CA GLU A 97 10.32 17.00 9.27
C GLU A 97 10.60 15.54 9.63
N VAL A 98 11.10 15.29 10.85
CA VAL A 98 11.25 13.95 11.44
C VAL A 98 9.95 13.54 12.13
N GLY A 99 9.49 12.32 11.86
CA GLY A 99 8.26 11.72 12.39
C GLY A 99 8.42 10.22 12.63
N PHE A 100 7.32 9.56 12.96
CA PHE A 100 7.25 8.11 13.16
C PHE A 100 7.01 7.39 11.83
N ILE A 101 7.82 6.37 11.56
CA ILE A 101 7.75 5.53 10.35
C ILE A 101 7.39 4.11 10.80
N PRO A 102 6.33 3.48 10.28
CA PRO A 102 5.96 2.13 10.68
C PRO A 102 7.04 1.12 10.25
N SER A 103 7.35 0.18 11.13
CA SER A 103 8.33 -0.88 10.88
C SER A 103 7.79 -1.93 9.90
N PRO A 104 8.65 -2.79 9.32
CA PRO A 104 8.21 -3.93 8.52
C PRO A 104 7.19 -4.83 9.22
N VAL A 105 7.23 -4.93 10.56
CA VAL A 105 6.32 -5.74 11.37
C VAL A 105 4.95 -5.09 11.49
N LYS A 106 4.89 -3.79 11.82
CA LYS A 106 3.65 -2.98 11.84
C LYS A 106 2.96 -3.01 10.47
N LEU A 107 3.71 -2.88 9.38
CA LEU A 107 3.19 -2.93 8.01
C LEU A 107 2.65 -4.33 7.62
N GLU A 108 3.27 -5.41 8.10
CA GLU A 108 2.73 -6.76 7.93
C GLU A 108 1.44 -6.96 8.76
N ASN A 109 1.39 -6.45 9.98
CA ASN A 109 0.21 -6.49 10.85
C ASN A 109 -0.99 -5.74 10.24
N LEU A 110 -0.80 -4.50 9.75
CA LEU A 110 -1.84 -3.75 9.02
C LEU A 110 -2.36 -4.52 7.80
N ARG A 111 -1.46 -5.12 7.01
CA ARG A 111 -1.83 -5.94 5.84
C ARG A 111 -2.70 -7.13 6.22
N LEU A 112 -2.37 -7.82 7.31
CA LEU A 112 -3.16 -8.94 7.82
C LEU A 112 -4.54 -8.48 8.30
N GLN A 113 -4.61 -7.38 9.06
CA GLN A 113 -5.86 -6.80 9.56
C GLN A 113 -6.80 -6.38 8.42
N GLN A 114 -6.28 -5.65 7.42
CA GLN A 114 -7.04 -5.25 6.23
C GLN A 114 -7.53 -6.47 5.42
N THR A 115 -6.72 -7.52 5.33
CA THR A 115 -7.10 -8.79 4.67
C THR A 115 -8.21 -9.51 5.43
N GLN A 116 -8.18 -9.54 6.76
CA GLN A 116 -9.24 -10.15 7.58
C GLN A 116 -10.56 -9.36 7.47
N ALA A 117 -10.51 -8.03 7.62
CA ALA A 117 -11.70 -7.16 7.47
C ALA A 117 -12.38 -7.31 6.10
N SER A 118 -11.59 -7.47 5.03
CA SER A 118 -12.07 -7.76 3.68
C SER A 118 -12.79 -9.12 3.58
N ARG A 119 -12.29 -10.15 4.27
CA ARG A 119 -12.92 -11.49 4.29
C ARG A 119 -14.22 -11.51 5.10
N THR A 120 -14.32 -10.80 6.22
CA THR A 120 -15.55 -10.76 7.03
C THR A 120 -16.74 -10.18 6.26
N LYS A 121 -16.51 -9.14 5.42
CA LYS A 121 -17.55 -8.55 4.56
C LYS A 121 -18.14 -9.51 3.51
N LEU A 122 -17.48 -10.63 3.20
CA LEU A 122 -17.98 -11.65 2.27
C LEU A 122 -18.90 -12.70 2.92
N TYR A 123 -18.99 -12.75 4.25
CA TYR A 123 -19.89 -13.67 4.97
C TYR A 123 -21.09 -12.95 5.62
N ALA A 124 -20.99 -11.64 5.86
CA ALA A 124 -22.06 -10.81 6.43
C ALA A 124 -23.30 -10.66 5.51
N SER A 125 -23.26 -11.11 4.26
CA SER A 125 -24.35 -10.98 3.28
C SER A 125 -25.32 -12.18 3.24
N LYS A 126 -25.28 -13.09 4.22
CA LYS A 126 -26.13 -14.30 4.25
C LYS A 126 -26.79 -14.64 5.61
N THR A 127 -27.10 -13.63 6.43
CA THR A 127 -27.94 -13.77 7.62
C THR A 127 -28.99 -12.66 7.68
N GLY A 128 -30.25 -12.98 7.37
CA GLY A 128 -31.33 -11.99 7.33
C GLY A 128 -32.60 -12.51 6.66
N SER A 129 -33.33 -13.41 7.32
CA SER A 129 -34.67 -13.83 6.89
C SER A 129 -35.71 -12.77 7.25
N GLY A 130 -36.60 -12.45 6.30
CA GLY A 130 -37.79 -11.62 6.54
C GLY A 130 -38.96 -12.15 5.71
N THR A 131 -39.99 -12.64 6.38
CA THR A 131 -41.16 -13.31 5.77
C THR A 131 -42.27 -12.34 5.35
N ASN A 132 -43.07 -12.73 4.37
CA ASN A 132 -44.19 -11.94 3.86
C ASN A 132 -45.28 -11.68 4.91
N LEU A 133 -45.79 -10.45 4.96
CA LEU A 133 -47.22 -10.16 5.22
C LEU A 133 -47.60 -8.81 4.58
N GLY A 134 -48.91 -8.54 4.43
CA GLY A 134 -49.42 -7.28 3.90
C GLY A 134 -49.32 -6.10 4.90
N GLY A 135 -49.86 -4.92 4.61
CA GLY A 135 -50.63 -4.53 3.42
C GLY A 135 -51.87 -3.69 3.76
N LEU A 136 -51.77 -2.38 3.49
CA LEU A 136 -52.83 -1.36 3.53
C LEU A 136 -53.25 -0.80 4.91
N VAL A 137 -53.84 0.40 4.84
CA VAL A 137 -54.40 1.33 5.86
C VAL A 137 -53.36 2.12 6.68
N ASN A 138 -53.41 3.45 6.80
CA ASN A 138 -54.46 4.44 6.47
C ASN A 138 -53.97 5.60 5.56
N ASN A 139 -54.82 6.04 4.64
CA ASN A 139 -55.09 7.48 4.41
C ASN A 139 -56.43 7.62 3.67
N VAL A 140 -57.25 8.61 4.03
CA VAL A 140 -58.69 8.70 3.66
C VAL A 140 -59.06 10.15 3.32
N LEU A 141 -59.93 10.33 2.30
CA LEU A 141 -60.31 11.61 1.64
C LEU A 141 -59.13 12.23 0.84
N ASN A 142 -59.29 12.91 -0.31
CA ASN A 142 -60.36 13.05 -1.32
C ASN A 142 -59.68 13.66 -2.58
N ASN A 143 -60.10 13.52 -3.85
CA ASN A 143 -61.17 12.77 -4.55
C ASN A 143 -60.58 12.46 -5.98
N SER A 144 -61.23 12.24 -7.14
CA SER A 144 -62.61 12.08 -7.64
C SER A 144 -62.53 11.55 -9.10
N GLN A 145 -63.49 10.71 -9.53
CA GLN A 145 -63.73 10.27 -10.94
C GLN A 145 -62.60 9.47 -11.66
N SER A 146 -62.85 8.67 -12.70
CA SER A 146 -63.82 7.55 -12.88
C SER A 146 -63.57 6.89 -14.25
N ASN A 147 -63.39 5.56 -14.30
CA ASN A 147 -63.41 4.71 -15.51
C ASN A 147 -62.35 4.97 -16.62
N SER A 148 -62.11 4.07 -17.59
CA SER A 148 -61.88 2.61 -17.56
C SER A 148 -61.64 2.09 -18.99
N ARG A 149 -60.49 1.45 -19.24
CA ARG A 149 -60.22 0.37 -20.23
C ARG A 149 -60.36 0.61 -21.75
N GLY A 150 -59.33 0.14 -22.48
CA GLY A 150 -59.38 -0.28 -23.90
C GLY A 150 -59.12 0.81 -24.95
N SER A 151 -58.69 0.53 -26.18
CA SER A 151 -58.14 -0.72 -26.79
C SER A 151 -57.36 -0.37 -28.08
N THR A 152 -56.53 -1.27 -28.60
CA THR A 152 -55.87 -1.21 -29.94
C THR A 152 -56.54 -2.18 -30.94
N PRO A 153 -56.20 -2.20 -32.26
CA PRO A 153 -55.37 -1.28 -33.07
C PRO A 153 -56.29 -0.33 -33.90
N PRO A 154 -56.44 -0.29 -35.26
CA PRO A 154 -55.85 -0.99 -36.42
C PRO A 154 -55.08 -0.07 -37.41
N THR A 155 -54.76 -0.58 -38.61
CA THR A 155 -54.33 0.15 -39.84
C THR A 155 -55.23 -0.25 -41.02
N PRO A 156 -55.38 0.57 -42.09
CA PRO A 156 -54.84 0.12 -43.39
C PRO A 156 -54.41 1.24 -44.41
N ASP A 157 -53.30 0.96 -45.10
CA ASP A 157 -53.07 0.95 -46.56
C ASP A 157 -53.22 2.16 -47.55
N GLN A 158 -52.29 2.14 -48.52
CA GLN A 158 -52.37 2.47 -49.98
C GLN A 158 -51.89 3.83 -50.60
N ASN A 159 -50.78 3.68 -51.36
CA ASN A 159 -50.53 4.10 -52.76
C ASN A 159 -50.02 5.50 -53.19
N GLY A 160 -48.85 5.48 -53.86
CA GLY A 160 -48.52 6.24 -55.08
C GLY A 160 -47.59 7.46 -54.95
N GLU A 161 -46.62 7.73 -55.83
CA GLU A 161 -45.99 6.95 -56.92
C GLU A 161 -44.51 7.37 -57.15
N ASN A 162 -43.79 6.52 -57.91
CA ASN A 162 -42.44 6.54 -58.50
C ASN A 162 -41.78 7.92 -58.86
N ILE A 163 -40.46 8.06 -59.05
CA ILE A 163 -39.62 7.44 -60.11
C ILE A 163 -38.09 7.45 -59.78
N CYS A 164 -37.41 6.31 -60.06
CA CYS A 164 -36.01 6.03 -60.53
C CYS A 164 -34.79 6.85 -60.01
N ASP A 165 -33.55 6.36 -59.90
CA ASP A 165 -32.88 5.05 -60.19
C ASP A 165 -31.42 5.10 -59.62
N ASP A 166 -30.50 4.11 -59.63
CA ASP A 166 -30.38 2.69 -60.03
C ASP A 166 -29.15 2.06 -59.30
N SER A 167 -28.96 0.73 -59.41
CA SER A 167 -27.70 -0.05 -59.26
C SER A 167 -27.07 -0.22 -57.85
N ASP A 168 -26.70 -1.42 -57.39
CA ASP A 168 -26.91 -2.78 -57.94
C ASP A 168 -26.93 -3.86 -56.82
N ASN A 169 -27.31 -5.09 -57.20
CA ASN A 169 -27.47 -6.39 -56.53
C ASN A 169 -26.48 -6.81 -55.42
N THR A 170 -26.74 -7.83 -54.55
CA THR A 170 -27.77 -8.89 -54.55
C THR A 170 -28.12 -9.46 -53.13
N THR A 171 -29.40 -9.81 -52.92
CA THR A 171 -29.88 -11.09 -52.29
C THR A 171 -29.69 -11.49 -50.80
N ARG A 172 -30.85 -11.60 -50.10
CA ARG A 172 -31.29 -12.52 -48.99
C ARG A 172 -31.08 -12.21 -47.48
N LEU A 173 -32.14 -12.57 -46.74
CA LEU A 173 -32.47 -12.51 -45.31
C LEU A 173 -33.53 -13.62 -45.03
N PRO A 174 -34.02 -13.92 -43.80
CA PRO A 174 -33.46 -13.81 -42.43
C PRO A 174 -33.76 -15.07 -41.53
N LYS A 175 -33.48 -14.97 -40.20
CA LYS A 175 -33.89 -15.89 -39.08
C LYS A 175 -33.13 -17.24 -39.05
N THR A 176 -32.85 -17.89 -37.90
CA THR A 176 -33.53 -17.95 -36.58
C THR A 176 -32.56 -17.85 -35.39
N ALA A 177 -33.07 -17.88 -34.14
CA ALA A 177 -32.28 -17.80 -32.91
C ALA A 177 -32.08 -19.18 -32.23
N VAL A 178 -30.88 -19.43 -31.71
CA VAL A 178 -30.56 -20.53 -30.77
C VAL A 178 -29.56 -20.00 -29.73
N SER A 179 -29.67 -20.45 -28.48
CA SER A 179 -28.86 -20.00 -27.35
C SER A 179 -27.41 -20.52 -27.39
N THR A 180 -26.45 -19.67 -27.01
CA THR A 180 -25.07 -20.07 -26.68
C THR A 180 -24.81 -19.94 -25.17
N PRO A 181 -24.11 -20.90 -24.54
CA PRO A 181 -23.90 -20.89 -23.09
C PRO A 181 -22.82 -19.86 -22.66
N PRO A 182 -22.87 -19.34 -21.42
CA PRO A 182 -21.90 -18.36 -20.94
C PRO A 182 -20.47 -18.91 -20.94
N ALA A 183 -19.55 -18.18 -21.57
CA ALA A 183 -18.19 -18.63 -21.77
C ALA A 183 -17.37 -18.64 -20.47
N LYS A 184 -17.18 -19.85 -19.92
CA LYS A 184 -16.08 -20.30 -19.04
C LYS A 184 -15.58 -19.27 -18.02
N GLU A 185 -15.98 -19.45 -16.76
CA GLU A 185 -15.40 -18.75 -15.60
C GLU A 185 -13.87 -18.65 -15.69
N LYS A 186 -13.33 -17.44 -15.55
CA LYS A 186 -11.88 -17.21 -15.48
C LYS A 186 -11.35 -17.76 -14.15
N ARG A 187 -11.06 -19.07 -14.11
CA ARG A 187 -10.33 -19.73 -13.01
C ARG A 187 -9.11 -18.87 -12.65
N LYS A 188 -9.12 -18.30 -11.44
CA LYS A 188 -8.02 -17.47 -10.94
C LYS A 188 -6.73 -18.29 -10.99
N PRO A 189 -5.63 -17.81 -11.63
CA PRO A 189 -4.38 -18.57 -11.73
C PRO A 189 -3.79 -18.87 -10.34
N PHE A 190 -4.09 -20.07 -9.81
CA PHE A 190 -3.95 -20.42 -8.39
C PHE A 190 -2.51 -20.66 -7.93
N PHE A 191 -1.53 -20.46 -8.82
CA PHE A 191 -0.09 -20.63 -8.57
C PHE A 191 0.73 -19.37 -8.90
N LYS A 192 0.12 -18.18 -8.84
CA LYS A 192 0.91 -16.98 -8.51
C LYS A 192 1.43 -17.13 -7.09
N LYS A 193 2.66 -17.65 -6.93
CA LYS A 193 3.43 -17.48 -5.70
C LYS A 193 3.49 -15.98 -5.43
N SER A 194 2.80 -15.52 -4.39
CA SER A 194 2.84 -14.12 -3.98
C SER A 194 4.22 -13.85 -3.39
N GLU A 195 5.15 -13.45 -4.26
CA GLU A 195 6.47 -12.99 -3.87
C GLU A 195 6.30 -11.87 -2.85
N ASN A 196 6.69 -12.14 -1.61
CA ASN A 196 6.44 -11.25 -0.48
C ASN A 196 7.48 -10.13 -0.49
N ILE A 197 7.31 -9.20 -1.44
CA ILE A 197 8.18 -8.03 -1.64
C ILE A 197 8.28 -7.31 -0.28
N PRO A 198 9.49 -7.13 0.28
CA PRO A 198 9.64 -6.46 1.56
C PRO A 198 9.18 -5.00 1.43
N PRO A 199 8.51 -4.43 2.44
CA PRO A 199 7.97 -3.06 2.37
C PRO A 199 9.07 -2.01 2.15
N TYR A 200 10.30 -2.33 2.55
CA TYR A 200 11.48 -1.49 2.45
C TYR A 200 12.68 -2.26 1.85
N ASP A 201 13.36 -1.65 0.88
CA ASP A 201 14.71 -2.06 0.46
C ASP A 201 15.74 -1.12 1.11
N VAL A 202 16.81 -1.65 1.69
CA VAL A 202 17.91 -0.82 2.21
C VAL A 202 18.71 -0.20 1.06
N VAL A 203 18.99 1.09 1.15
CA VAL A 203 19.70 1.86 0.11
C VAL A 203 20.75 2.81 0.72
N PRO A 204 21.76 3.26 -0.05
CA PRO A 204 22.70 4.28 0.42
C PRO A 204 21.99 5.58 0.83
N SER A 205 22.37 6.13 1.99
CA SER A 205 21.75 7.35 2.56
C SER A 205 21.85 8.57 1.64
N MET A 206 22.93 8.66 0.86
CA MET A 206 23.03 9.56 -0.29
C MET A 206 23.02 8.73 -1.56
N ARG A 207 22.10 9.04 -2.49
CA ARG A 207 22.00 8.33 -3.77
C ARG A 207 23.24 8.64 -4.64
N PRO A 208 23.95 7.64 -5.17
CA PRO A 208 25.10 7.89 -6.05
C PRO A 208 24.62 8.54 -7.37
N VAL A 209 25.34 9.58 -7.80
CA VAL A 209 25.16 10.19 -9.12
C VAL A 209 25.94 9.39 -10.15
N VAL A 210 25.29 9.02 -11.25
CA VAL A 210 25.90 8.25 -12.35
C VAL A 210 25.59 8.96 -13.66
N LEU A 211 26.63 9.21 -14.46
CA LEU A 211 26.50 9.75 -15.82
C LEU A 211 26.42 8.60 -16.83
N VAL A 212 25.56 8.75 -17.85
CA VAL A 212 25.31 7.76 -18.91
C VAL A 212 25.11 8.51 -20.22
N GLY A 213 25.66 7.99 -21.32
CA GLY A 213 25.67 8.66 -22.62
C GLY A 213 26.75 9.76 -22.74
N PRO A 214 26.79 10.49 -23.87
CA PRO A 214 25.84 10.44 -24.98
C PRO A 214 25.96 9.19 -25.87
N SER A 215 27.12 8.52 -25.86
CA SER A 215 27.35 7.24 -26.55
C SER A 215 27.89 6.20 -25.56
N LEU A 216 28.48 5.11 -26.07
CA LEU A 216 29.17 4.10 -25.27
C LEU A 216 30.37 4.73 -24.53
N LYS A 217 30.57 4.33 -23.26
CA LYS A 217 31.76 4.66 -22.46
C LYS A 217 32.97 3.88 -22.98
N GLY A 218 34.17 4.44 -22.86
CA GLY A 218 35.41 3.89 -23.43
C GLY A 218 35.70 4.40 -24.85
N TYR A 219 34.91 5.37 -25.33
CA TYR A 219 35.18 6.14 -26.56
C TYR A 219 35.48 7.58 -26.16
N GLU A 220 36.49 8.19 -26.80
CA GLU A 220 37.04 9.49 -26.43
C GLU A 220 35.98 10.58 -26.24
N VAL A 221 35.02 10.69 -27.18
CA VAL A 221 33.94 11.69 -27.12
C VAL A 221 33.10 11.54 -25.85
N THR A 222 32.65 10.32 -25.53
CA THR A 222 31.86 10.05 -24.32
C THR A 222 32.66 10.35 -23.06
N ASP A 223 33.90 9.87 -23.00
CA ASP A 223 34.71 9.91 -21.79
C ASP A 223 35.25 11.31 -21.52
N MET A 224 35.59 12.10 -22.55
CA MET A 224 35.93 13.52 -22.42
C MET A 224 34.73 14.36 -21.96
N MET A 225 33.54 14.14 -22.53
CA MET A 225 32.32 14.85 -22.12
C MET A 225 31.93 14.53 -20.67
N GLN A 226 31.99 13.25 -20.27
CA GLN A 226 31.76 12.86 -18.88
C GLN A 226 32.84 13.41 -17.94
N LYS A 227 34.12 13.41 -18.34
CA LYS A 227 35.21 14.01 -17.55
C LYS A 227 34.98 15.50 -17.31
N ALA A 228 34.56 16.27 -18.32
CA ALA A 228 34.28 17.69 -18.17
C ALA A 228 33.16 17.95 -17.14
N LEU A 229 32.09 17.13 -17.17
CA LEU A 229 31.01 17.19 -16.18
C LEU A 229 31.48 16.82 -14.76
N PHE A 230 32.29 15.76 -14.61
CA PHE A 230 32.86 15.39 -13.31
C PHE A 230 33.81 16.46 -12.76
N ASP A 231 34.61 17.10 -13.60
CA ASP A 231 35.53 18.15 -13.17
C ASP A 231 34.79 19.44 -12.77
N PHE A 232 33.72 19.81 -13.49
CA PHE A 232 32.81 20.86 -13.05
C PHE A 232 32.16 20.54 -11.70
N LEU A 233 31.63 19.31 -11.52
CA LEU A 233 31.03 18.90 -10.26
C LEU A 233 32.02 18.89 -9.09
N LYS A 234 33.27 18.46 -9.33
CA LYS A 234 34.35 18.46 -8.35
C LYS A 234 34.58 19.85 -7.75
N HIS A 235 34.74 20.87 -8.60
CA HIS A 235 34.95 22.24 -8.16
C HIS A 235 33.66 22.88 -7.61
N ARG A 236 32.51 22.67 -8.27
CA ARG A 236 31.22 23.26 -7.88
C ARG A 236 30.70 22.78 -6.52
N PHE A 237 31.12 21.59 -6.09
CA PHE A 237 30.74 20.94 -4.83
C PHE A 237 31.96 20.51 -3.99
N GLU A 238 33.06 21.26 -4.07
CA GLU A 238 34.25 21.03 -3.25
C GLU A 238 33.90 20.91 -1.74
N GLY A 239 34.58 20.00 -1.04
CA GLY A 239 34.29 19.62 0.34
C GLY A 239 32.96 18.87 0.58
N ARG A 240 32.10 18.72 -0.45
CA ARG A 240 30.74 18.17 -0.32
C ARG A 240 30.41 17.05 -1.32
N ILE A 241 31.31 16.75 -2.26
CA ILE A 241 31.20 15.63 -3.20
C ILE A 241 32.41 14.70 -3.07
N ILE A 242 32.17 13.39 -3.25
CA ILE A 242 33.22 12.38 -3.39
C ILE A 242 33.01 11.74 -4.77
N ILE A 243 34.05 11.75 -5.61
CA ILE A 243 34.03 11.17 -6.96
C ILE A 243 35.01 9.99 -6.98
N THR A 244 34.53 8.81 -7.35
CA THR A 244 35.33 7.58 -7.39
C THR A 244 35.19 6.88 -8.74
N HIS A 245 36.26 6.22 -9.19
CA HIS A 245 36.19 5.33 -10.35
C HIS A 245 35.81 3.91 -9.90
N VAL A 246 34.72 3.37 -10.43
CA VAL A 246 34.24 2.02 -10.13
C VAL A 246 34.72 1.06 -11.22
N THR A 247 35.46 0.02 -10.82
CA THR A 247 36.04 -0.99 -11.73
C THR A 247 35.20 -2.26 -11.85
N ALA A 248 34.37 -2.57 -10.85
CA ALA A 248 33.49 -3.73 -10.86
C ALA A 248 32.13 -3.42 -11.52
N ASP A 249 31.56 -4.39 -12.26
CA ASP A 249 30.23 -4.20 -12.86
C ASP A 249 29.11 -4.26 -11.80
N ILE A 250 28.56 -3.09 -11.49
CA ILE A 250 27.43 -2.90 -10.58
C ILE A 250 26.10 -3.44 -11.14
N SER A 251 25.99 -3.79 -12.43
CA SER A 251 24.77 -4.36 -13.02
C SER A 251 24.39 -5.69 -12.36
N LEU A 252 25.41 -6.47 -11.96
CA LEU A 252 25.27 -7.81 -11.38
C LEU A 252 24.68 -7.77 -9.95
N ALA A 253 24.87 -6.66 -9.22
CA ALA A 253 24.50 -6.53 -7.81
C ALA A 253 23.01 -6.80 -7.54
N LYS A 254 22.12 -6.49 -8.50
CA LYS A 254 20.66 -6.71 -8.40
C LYS A 254 20.25 -8.17 -8.15
N ARG A 255 21.11 -9.16 -8.43
CA ARG A 255 20.83 -10.59 -8.16
C ARG A 255 21.37 -11.09 -6.82
N SER A 256 22.23 -10.35 -6.14
CA SER A 256 22.89 -10.83 -4.90
C SER A 256 22.03 -10.66 -3.66
N LEU A 257 21.35 -9.51 -3.51
CA LEU A 257 20.61 -9.14 -2.28
C LEU A 257 19.41 -10.05 -1.96
N LEU A 258 18.87 -10.79 -2.94
CA LEU A 258 17.81 -11.78 -2.72
C LEU A 258 18.33 -13.13 -2.18
N ASN A 259 19.64 -13.39 -2.26
CA ASN A 259 20.25 -14.61 -1.73
C ASN A 259 20.64 -14.41 -0.25
N ASN A 260 19.64 -14.54 0.63
CA ASN A 260 19.79 -14.40 2.09
C ASN A 260 20.94 -15.28 2.65
N PRO A 261 22.01 -14.69 3.24
CA PRO A 261 23.16 -15.45 3.74
C PRO A 261 22.80 -16.35 4.93
N ASN A 262 21.78 -16.00 5.72
CA ASN A 262 21.38 -16.75 6.92
C ASN A 262 20.74 -18.13 6.61
N LYS A 263 20.67 -18.55 5.34
CA LYS A 263 20.30 -19.91 4.94
C LYS A 263 21.46 -20.82 4.50
N ARG A 264 22.72 -20.35 4.53
CA ARG A 264 23.91 -21.20 4.26
C ARG A 264 24.72 -21.58 5.49
N ALA A 265 24.41 -21.03 6.67
CA ALA A 265 25.10 -21.34 7.93
C ALA A 265 24.49 -22.51 8.74
N LEU A 266 23.71 -23.40 8.10
CA LEU A 266 22.93 -24.45 8.79
C LEU A 266 22.88 -25.80 8.03
N MET A 267 23.82 -26.01 7.10
CA MET A 267 23.99 -27.28 6.37
C MET A 267 25.47 -27.69 6.25
N ASP A 268 26.23 -27.57 7.35
CA ASP A 268 27.46 -28.34 7.54
C ASP A 268 27.20 -29.42 8.59
N ARG A 269 26.56 -30.50 8.14
CA ARG A 269 26.08 -31.59 9.00
C ARG A 269 27.02 -32.78 8.90
N SER A 270 27.92 -32.87 9.87
CA SER A 270 28.33 -34.15 10.50
C SER A 270 28.75 -35.28 9.53
N ASN A 271 29.89 -35.14 8.84
CA ASN A 271 30.53 -36.27 8.16
C ASN A 271 31.64 -36.89 9.04
N SER A 272 31.26 -37.46 10.18
CA SER A 272 32.18 -38.21 11.04
C SER A 272 32.58 -39.53 10.38
N ARG A 273 33.74 -39.57 9.73
CA ARG A 273 34.41 -40.82 9.33
C ARG A 273 35.85 -40.85 9.83
N SER A 274 36.13 -41.88 10.62
CA SER A 274 37.41 -42.18 11.24
C SER A 274 38.40 -42.80 10.25
N SER A 275 39.65 -42.36 10.32
CA SER A 275 40.83 -43.16 9.97
C SER A 275 41.97 -42.78 10.92
N CYS A 276 42.65 -43.78 11.46
CA CYS A 276 43.67 -43.64 12.51
C CYS A 276 45.08 -44.01 12.00
N LEU A 277 46.08 -43.92 12.90
CA LEU A 277 47.50 -44.27 12.74
C LEU A 277 48.38 -43.23 12.02
N GLY A 278 49.65 -43.14 12.44
CA GLY A 278 50.69 -42.31 11.82
C GLY A 278 51.62 -41.64 12.85
N SER A 279 52.61 -42.37 13.36
CA SER A 279 53.66 -41.83 14.24
C SER A 279 54.92 -41.51 13.45
N LEU A 280 55.42 -40.28 13.56
CA LEU A 280 56.82 -39.89 13.82
C LEU A 280 56.97 -38.37 13.92
#